data_AF-A0AAU6CDT4-F1
#
_entry.id   AF-A0AAU6CDT4-F1
#
_cell.length_a   1.000
_cell.length_b   1.000
_cell.length_c   1.000
_cell.angle_alpha   90.00
_cell.angle_beta   90.00
_cell.angle_gamma   90.00
#
_symmetry.space_group_name_H-M   'P 1'
#
loop_
_entity.id
_entity.type
_entity.pdbx_description
1 polymer ?
#
loop_
_entity_poly.entity_id
_entity_poly.type
_entity_poly.pdbx_seq_one_letter_code
_entity_poly.pdbx_strand_id
1 'polypeptide(L)'
;MTLVLAASLLILIVTLGYAAVCAVSPFGNCRKCRGWGFAMKTDRKGRAKRGKDCRRCKATGKRIRTGRHLYNVWCRTYDRGTTEQVAAPARPFARQGDRP
;
A
#
# COMPACT_ATOMS: atom_id res chain seq x y z
N MET A 1 9.43 -35.11 17.71
CA MET A 1 8.44 -34.95 16.63
C MET A 1 7.41 -33.87 16.94
N THR A 2 6.86 -33.81 18.16
CA THR A 2 5.88 -32.79 18.57
C THR A 2 6.43 -31.36 18.56
N LEU A 3 7.68 -31.15 18.97
CA LEU A 3 8.31 -29.81 19.00
C LEU A 3 8.46 -29.20 17.61
N VAL A 4 8.78 -30.01 16.60
CA VAL A 4 8.93 -29.54 15.21
C VAL A 4 7.57 -29.13 14.65
N LEU A 5 6.54 -29.95 14.84
CA LEU A 5 5.17 -29.64 14.43
C LEU A 5 4.64 -28.37 15.11
N ALA A 6 4.89 -28.21 16.42
CA ALA A 6 4.51 -27.01 17.16
C ALA A 6 5.23 -25.76 16.64
N ALA A 7 6.53 -25.84 16.37
CA ALA A 7 7.30 -24.73 15.81
C ALA A 7 6.80 -24.35 14.40
N SER A 8 6.54 -25.33 13.54
CA SER A 8 5.99 -25.08 12.19
C SER A 8 4.62 -24.42 12.24
N LEU A 9 3.73 -24.90 13.12
CA LEU A 9 2.40 -24.30 13.31
C LEU A 9 2.51 -22.84 13.78
N LEU A 10 3.41 -22.56 14.72
CA LEU A 10 3.60 -21.21 15.26
C LEU A 10 4.12 -20.25 14.19
N ILE A 11 5.06 -20.69 13.36
CA ILE A 11 5.55 -19.91 12.20
C ILE A 11 4.40 -19.62 11.23
N LEU A 12 3.57 -20.62 10.91
CA LEU A 12 2.42 -20.45 10.02
C LEU A 12 1.41 -19.46 10.59
N ILE A 13 1.08 -19.55 11.87
CA ILE A 13 0.16 -18.62 12.53
C ILE A 13 0.69 -17.19 12.46
N VAL A 14 1.98 -16.99 12.73
CA VAL A 14 2.61 -15.65 12.68
C VAL A 14 2.61 -15.10 11.25
N THR A 15 2.95 -15.93 10.24
CA THR A 15 2.96 -15.49 8.85
C THR A 15 1.57 -15.18 8.32
N LEU A 16 0.59 -16.05 8.59
CA LEU A 16 -0.81 -15.83 8.19
C LEU A 16 -1.44 -14.66 8.95
N GLY A 17 -1.15 -14.51 10.24
CA GLY A 17 -1.60 -13.37 11.04
C GLY A 17 -1.03 -12.04 10.52
N TYR A 18 0.25 -11.99 10.16
CA TYR A 18 0.85 -10.82 9.54
C TYR A 18 0.23 -10.51 8.17
N ALA A 19 -0.02 -11.53 7.36
CA ALA A 19 -0.69 -11.38 6.07
C ALA A 19 -2.13 -10.85 6.23
N ALA A 20 -2.89 -11.36 7.21
CA ALA A 20 -4.23 -10.90 7.54
C ALA A 20 -4.25 -9.43 7.98
N VAL A 21 -3.33 -9.02 8.86
CA VAL A 21 -3.18 -7.60 9.25
C VAL A 21 -2.84 -6.71 8.06
N CYS A 22 -2.03 -7.21 7.13
CA CYS A 22 -1.70 -6.51 5.89
C CYS A 22 -2.89 -6.39 4.92
N ALA A 23 -3.85 -7.33 4.99
CA ALA A 23 -5.09 -7.31 4.21
C ALA A 23 -6.16 -6.40 4.85
N VAL A 24 -6.38 -6.49 6.16
CA VAL A 24 -7.41 -5.75 6.91
C VAL A 24 -7.03 -4.28 7.10
N SER A 25 -5.74 -3.97 7.32
CA SER A 25 -5.25 -2.60 7.49
C SER A 25 -4.30 -2.20 6.35
N PRO A 26 -4.85 -1.87 5.17
CA PRO A 26 -4.05 -1.54 3.99
C PRO A 26 -3.39 -0.15 4.08
N PHE A 27 -3.77 0.68 5.05
CA PHE A 27 -3.29 2.04 5.22
C PHE A 27 -2.39 2.15 6.46
N GLY A 28 -1.08 2.17 6.25
CA GLY A 28 -0.13 2.55 7.28
C GLY A 28 -0.03 4.06 7.42
N ASN A 29 0.21 4.55 8.62
CA ASN A 29 0.51 5.97 8.83
C ASN A 29 1.80 6.35 8.09
N CYS A 30 1.79 7.51 7.43
CA CYS A 30 2.99 8.00 6.78
C CYS A 30 4.07 8.28 7.84
N ARG A 31 5.21 7.59 7.77
CA ARG A 31 6.31 7.73 8.74
C ARG A 31 6.81 9.17 8.92
N LYS A 32 6.63 10.04 7.92
CA LYS A 32 7.15 11.41 7.94
C LYS A 32 6.20 12.41 8.62
N CYS A 33 4.89 12.24 8.50
CA CYS A 33 3.90 13.09 9.18
C CYS A 33 3.14 12.36 10.30
N ARG A 34 3.52 11.12 10.61
CA ARG A 34 2.91 10.26 11.65
C ARG A 34 1.38 10.16 11.55
N GLY A 35 0.82 10.21 10.34
CA GLY A 35 -0.63 10.13 10.12
C GLY A 35 -1.34 11.48 9.97
N TRP A 36 -0.68 12.60 10.25
CA TRP A 36 -1.31 13.93 10.25
C TRP A 36 -1.55 14.51 8.86
N GLY A 37 -0.82 14.06 7.84
CA GLY A 37 -0.90 14.59 6.48
C GLY A 37 -0.10 15.89 6.26
N PHE A 38 0.26 16.61 7.32
CA PHE A 38 1.06 17.83 7.28
C PHE A 38 2.14 17.84 8.37
N ALA A 39 3.12 18.72 8.24
CA ALA A 39 4.09 18.99 9.29
C ALA A 39 3.44 19.88 10.36
N MET A 40 3.35 19.41 11.59
CA MET A 40 2.92 20.23 12.73
C MET A 40 4.00 21.26 13.04
N LYS A 41 3.61 22.53 13.14
CA LYS A 41 4.48 23.60 13.63
C LYS A 41 3.85 24.19 14.88
N THR A 42 4.65 24.44 15.90
CA THR A 42 4.23 25.23 17.06
C THR A 42 4.47 26.69 16.76
N ASP A 43 3.48 27.53 17.05
CA ASP A 43 3.66 28.98 17.04
C ASP A 43 4.47 29.42 18.27
N ARG A 44 5.00 30.66 18.27
CA ARG A 44 5.70 31.29 19.40
C ARG A 44 4.86 31.32 20.68
N LYS A 45 3.53 31.22 20.55
CA LYS A 45 2.55 31.15 21.65
C LYS A 45 2.15 29.71 22.04
N GLY A 46 2.89 28.69 21.57
CA GLY A 46 2.66 27.28 21.92
C GLY A 46 1.45 26.63 21.23
N ARG A 47 0.72 27.34 20.35
CA ARG A 47 -0.41 26.77 19.63
C ARG A 47 0.06 25.87 18.49
N ALA A 48 -0.53 24.70 18.37
CA ALA A 48 -0.34 23.80 17.24
C ALA A 48 -0.96 24.41 15.97
N LYS A 49 -0.13 24.71 14.97
CA LYS A 49 -0.55 25.22 13.68
C LYS A 49 -0.24 24.20 12.58
N ARG A 50 -1.18 24.05 11.64
CA ARG A 50 -0.96 23.28 10.42
C ARG A 50 0.16 23.94 9.62
N GLY A 51 1.29 23.24 9.50
CA GLY A 51 2.40 23.65 8.66
C GLY A 51 2.24 23.16 7.22
N LYS A 52 3.37 22.95 6.54
CA LYS A 52 3.40 22.52 5.13
C LYS A 52 2.82 21.11 4.98
N ASP A 53 2.09 20.88 3.88
CA ASP A 53 1.59 19.55 3.54
C ASP A 53 2.74 18.57 3.31
N CYS A 54 2.53 17.32 3.74
CA CYS A 54 3.54 16.29 3.59
C CYS A 54 3.60 15.83 2.13
N ARG A 55 4.70 16.17 1.45
CA ARG A 55 4.98 15.76 0.05
C ARG A 55 4.95 14.24 -0.15
N ARG A 56 5.26 13.46 0.90
CA ARG A 56 5.40 11.99 0.80
C ARG A 56 4.07 11.24 0.80
N CYS A 57 3.05 11.79 1.43
CA CYS A 57 1.68 11.24 1.43
C CYS A 57 0.68 12.17 0.72
N LYS A 58 1.14 13.25 0.06
CA LYS A 58 0.30 14.23 -0.63
C LYS A 58 -0.89 14.71 0.22
N ALA A 59 -0.60 15.15 1.45
CA ALA A 59 -1.60 15.58 2.43
C ALA A 59 -2.59 14.52 2.95
N THR A 60 -2.54 13.27 2.48
CA THR A 60 -3.50 12.21 2.90
C THR A 60 -3.20 11.63 4.29
N GLY A 61 -1.98 11.78 4.81
CA GLY A 61 -1.55 11.22 6.10
C GLY A 61 -1.33 9.70 6.10
N LYS A 62 -1.92 8.98 5.14
CA LYS A 62 -1.88 7.54 5.00
C LYS A 62 -1.00 7.10 3.82
N ARG A 63 -0.44 5.90 3.91
CA ARG A 63 0.30 5.24 2.82
C ARG A 63 -0.12 3.78 2.71
N ILE A 64 -0.15 3.26 1.49
CA ILE A 64 -0.51 1.86 1.22
C ILE A 64 0.58 0.94 1.80
N ARG A 65 0.19 -0.05 2.62
CA ARG A 65 1.05 -1.14 3.13
C ARG A 65 1.33 -2.16 2.04
N THR A 66 2.41 -2.93 2.20
CA THR A 66 2.90 -3.90 1.21
C THR A 66 1.83 -4.91 0.79
N GLY A 67 0.95 -5.37 1.70
CA GLY A 67 -0.10 -6.33 1.37
C GLY A 67 -1.06 -5.85 0.27
N ARG A 68 -1.63 -4.65 0.41
CA ARG A 68 -2.52 -4.08 -0.61
C ARG A 68 -1.78 -3.75 -1.90
N HIS A 69 -0.50 -3.40 -1.82
CA HIS A 69 0.33 -3.23 -3.01
C HIS A 69 0.51 -4.56 -3.76
N LEU A 70 0.82 -5.65 -3.04
CA LEU A 70 0.96 -6.99 -3.61
C LEU A 70 -0.34 -7.49 -4.22
N TYR A 71 -1.48 -7.29 -3.54
CA TYR A 71 -2.80 -7.65 -4.10
C TYR A 71 -3.09 -6.89 -5.39
N ASN A 72 -2.87 -5.57 -5.40
CA ASN A 72 -3.07 -4.76 -6.62
C ASN A 72 -2.12 -5.19 -7.76
N VAL A 73 -0.89 -5.58 -7.46
CA VAL A 73 0.06 -6.13 -8.45
C VAL A 73 -0.40 -7.49 -8.93
N TRP A 74 -0.85 -8.37 -8.03
CA TRP A 74 -1.34 -9.69 -8.37
C TRP A 74 -2.58 -9.62 -9.25
N CYS A 75 -3.59 -8.82 -8.89
CA CYS A 75 -4.76 -8.61 -9.76
C CYS A 75 -4.34 -8.11 -11.14
N ARG A 76 -3.40 -7.15 -11.23
CA ARG A 76 -2.88 -6.69 -12.53
C ARG A 76 -2.20 -7.79 -13.34
N THR A 77 -1.44 -8.67 -12.69
CA THR A 77 -0.77 -9.79 -13.35
C THR A 77 -1.76 -10.88 -13.76
N TYR A 78 -2.74 -11.18 -12.89
CA TYR A 78 -3.80 -12.15 -13.16
C TYR A 78 -4.67 -11.70 -14.34
N ASP A 79 -5.15 -10.44 -14.32
CA ASP A 79 -5.94 -9.86 -15.41
C ASP A 79 -5.18 -9.90 -16.74
N ARG A 80 -3.86 -9.62 -16.74
CA ARG A 80 -3.03 -9.75 -17.94
C ARG A 80 -2.99 -11.20 -18.46
N GLY A 81 -2.76 -12.16 -17.57
CA GLY A 81 -2.69 -13.58 -17.94
C GLY A 81 -4.03 -14.17 -18.38
N THR A 82 -5.16 -13.69 -17.84
CA THR A 82 -6.50 -14.17 -18.23
C THR A 82 -7.02 -13.47 -19.48
N THR A 83 -6.68 -12.21 -19.70
CA THR A 83 -7.13 -11.44 -20.88
C THR A 83 -6.32 -11.79 -22.13
N GLU A 84 -5.04 -12.19 -22.00
CA GLU A 84 -4.24 -12.64 -23.15
C GLU A 84 -4.76 -13.95 -23.77
N GLN A 85 -5.47 -14.80 -23.03
CA GLN A 85 -5.93 -16.10 -23.53
C GLN A 85 -7.31 -16.07 -24.23
N VAL A 86 -8.18 -15.09 -23.94
CA VAL A 86 -9.58 -15.07 -24.43
C VAL A 86 -9.82 -14.02 -25.53
N ALA A 87 -8.76 -13.59 -26.21
CA ALA A 87 -8.78 -12.61 -27.29
C ALA A 87 -8.95 -11.14 -26.85
N ALA A 88 -7.98 -10.33 -27.23
CA ALA A 88 -8.26 -8.99 -27.72
C ALA A 88 -7.49 -8.80 -29.03
N PRO A 89 -8.13 -8.41 -30.14
CA PRO A 89 -7.42 -8.07 -31.37
C PRO A 89 -6.45 -6.92 -31.11
N ALA A 90 -5.32 -6.92 -31.83
CA ALA A 90 -4.32 -5.86 -31.78
C ALA A 90 -5.00 -4.49 -31.83
N ARG A 91 -4.92 -3.71 -30.74
CA ARG A 91 -5.37 -2.31 -30.74
C ARG A 91 -4.35 -1.52 -31.57
N PRO A 92 -4.68 -0.99 -32.77
CA PRO A 92 -3.65 -0.43 -33.64
C PRO A 92 -3.14 0.95 -33.19
N PHE A 93 -3.76 1.59 -32.20
CA PHE A 93 -3.37 2.95 -31.78
C PHE A 93 -3.65 3.18 -30.29
N ALA A 94 -2.64 3.04 -29.44
CA ALA A 94 -2.61 3.72 -28.15
C ALA A 94 -1.58 4.85 -28.26
N ARG A 95 -2.07 6.02 -28.67
CA ARG A 95 -1.33 7.27 -28.86
C ARG A 95 -0.52 7.61 -27.59
N GLN A 96 0.79 7.50 -27.70
CA GLN A 96 1.76 8.01 -26.74
C GLN A 96 1.97 9.49 -27.04
N GLY A 97 1.09 10.34 -26.53
CA GLY A 97 1.15 11.79 -26.69
C GLY A 97 0.16 12.45 -25.76
N ASP A 98 0.51 13.61 -25.24
CA ASP A 98 -0.32 14.49 -24.40
C ASP A 98 -0.28 14.18 -22.89
N ARG A 99 0.85 14.53 -22.26
CA ARG A 99 0.80 15.26 -21.00
C ARG A 99 1.43 16.64 -21.22
N PRO A 100 0.71 17.74 -20.91
CA PRO A 100 1.25 19.10 -20.94
C PRO A 100 2.28 19.32 -19.83
#